data_AF-A0A7C1J390-F1
#
_entry.id   AF-A0A7C1J390-F1
#
_cell.length_a   1.000
_cell.length_b   1.000
_cell.length_c   1.000
_cell.angle_alpha   90.00
_cell.angle_beta   90.00
_cell.angle_gamma   90.00
#
_symmetry.space_group_name_H-M   'P 1'
#
loop_
_entity.id
_entity.type
_entity.pdbx_description
1 polymer ?
#
loop_
_entity_poly.entity_id
_entity_poly.type
_entity_poly.pdbx_seq_one_letter_code
_entity_poly.pdbx_strand_id
1 'polypeptide(L)'
;MRRILLTVILLAFLALTAAALWQHGYWGIFEPLLQSLAGWQVLADLVIALSLFLVWMWRDAHGAGRNPWPWLLLTLATGSIAPLIYLLIYKSGSKSS
;
A
#
# COMPACT_ATOMS: atom_id res chain seq x y z
N MET A 1 3.95 -1.32 20.34
CA MET A 1 5.02 -0.82 19.45
C MET A 1 4.66 -0.95 17.97
N ARG A 2 4.42 -2.15 17.42
CA ARG A 2 4.06 -2.36 15.99
C ARG A 2 2.91 -1.47 15.47
N ARG A 3 1.80 -1.32 16.22
CA ARG A 3 0.66 -0.45 15.82
C ARG A 3 1.02 1.03 15.75
N ILE A 4 1.81 1.53 16.71
CA ILE A 4 2.23 2.95 16.76
C ILE A 4 3.10 3.25 15.54
N LEU A 5 4.09 2.37 15.26
CA LEU A 5 4.97 2.50 14.10
C LEU A 5 4.19 2.50 12.78
N LEU A 6 3.25 1.57 12.60
CA LEU A 6 2.39 1.53 11.40
C LEU A 6 1.52 2.79 11.27
N THR A 7 0.99 3.30 12.37
CA THR A 7 0.16 4.52 12.37
C THR A 7 0.99 5.75 11.99
N VAL A 8 2.21 5.87 12.52
CA VAL A 8 3.13 6.96 12.18
C VAL A 8 3.53 6.91 10.71
N ILE A 9 3.90 5.73 10.21
CA ILE A 9 4.24 5.53 8.79
C ILE A 9 3.05 5.88 7.89
N LEU A 10 1.85 5.41 8.25
CA LEU A 10 0.62 5.71 7.52
C LEU A 10 0.36 7.21 7.45
N LEU A 11 0.42 7.91 8.59
CA LEU A 11 0.17 9.35 8.64
C LEU A 11 1.22 10.15 7.88
N ALA A 12 2.51 9.79 8.01
CA ALA A 12 3.59 10.42 7.26
C ALA A 12 3.42 10.22 5.75
N PHE A 13 3.08 9.00 5.33
CA PHE A 13 2.86 8.67 3.92
C PHE A 13 1.62 9.36 3.33
N LEU A 14 0.53 9.47 4.11
CA LEU A 14 -0.66 10.23 3.74
C LEU A 14 -0.36 11.71 3.60
N ALA A 15 0.38 12.30 4.53
CA ALA A 15 0.79 13.70 4.47
C ALA A 15 1.66 13.98 3.24
N LEU A 16 2.63 13.09 2.95
CA LEU A 16 3.47 13.19 1.76
C LEU A 16 2.65 13.05 0.48
N THR A 17 1.76 12.06 0.40
CA THR A 17 0.88 11.86 -0.75
C THR A 17 -0.04 13.05 -0.98
N ALA A 18 -0.63 13.61 0.09
CA ALA A 18 -1.47 14.80 0.01
C ALA A 18 -0.69 16.03 -0.45
N ALA A 19 0.53 16.24 0.07
CA ALA A 19 1.40 17.35 -0.33
C ALA A 19 1.83 17.22 -1.80
N ALA A 20 2.15 16.01 -2.26
CA ALA A 20 2.52 15.75 -3.65
C ALA A 20 1.33 15.99 -4.61
N LEU A 21 0.13 15.50 -4.25
CA LEU A 21 -1.08 15.76 -5.01
C LEU A 21 -1.44 17.24 -5.05
N TRP A 22 -1.23 17.97 -3.95
CA TRP A 22 -1.47 19.42 -3.88
C TRP A 22 -0.52 20.21 -4.78
N GLN A 23 0.75 19.81 -4.86
CA GLN A 23 1.77 20.55 -5.61
C GLN A 23 1.85 20.18 -7.09
N HIS A 24 1.62 18.91 -7.45
CA HIS A 24 1.90 18.39 -8.80
C HIS A 24 0.68 17.72 -9.45
N GLY A 25 -0.44 17.64 -8.73
CA GLY A 25 -1.62 16.88 -9.18
C GLY A 25 -1.33 15.38 -9.25
N TYR A 26 -2.30 14.60 -9.73
CA TYR A 26 -2.11 13.15 -9.88
C TYR A 26 -1.06 12.81 -10.95
N TRP A 27 -1.01 13.60 -12.03
CA TRP A 27 -0.14 13.34 -13.17
C TRP A 27 1.32 13.73 -12.94
N GLY A 28 1.59 14.84 -12.24
CA GLY A 28 2.95 15.31 -11.98
C GLY A 28 3.72 14.44 -10.98
N ILE A 29 3.07 13.49 -10.32
CA ILE A 29 3.76 12.44 -9.53
C ILE A 29 4.42 11.43 -10.47
N PHE A 30 3.77 11.06 -11.58
CA PHE A 30 4.27 10.02 -12.49
C PHE A 30 5.19 10.58 -13.59
N GLU A 31 4.95 11.82 -14.02
CA GLU A 31 5.73 12.45 -15.09
C GLU A 31 7.26 12.34 -14.91
N PRO A 32 7.86 12.63 -13.73
CA PRO A 32 9.31 12.50 -13.54
C PRO A 32 9.79 11.04 -13.56
N LEU A 33 8.95 10.10 -13.12
CA LEU A 33 9.30 8.67 -13.13
C LEU A 33 9.36 8.12 -14.56
N LEU A 34 8.51 8.63 -15.45
CA LEU A 34 8.44 8.14 -16.83
C LEU A 34 9.53 8.73 -17.74
N GLN A 35 10.19 9.81 -17.30
CA GLN A 35 11.23 10.52 -18.08
C GLN A 35 12.62 9.87 -18.00
N SER A 36 12.86 8.91 -17.10
CA SER A 36 14.18 8.30 -16.93
C SER A 36 14.12 6.80 -16.67
N LEU A 37 15.16 6.06 -17.07
CA LEU A 37 15.27 4.62 -16.76
C LEU A 37 15.29 4.35 -15.26
N ALA A 38 15.87 5.25 -14.46
CA ALA A 38 15.85 5.15 -13.01
C ALA A 38 14.43 5.30 -12.45
N GLY A 39 13.62 6.21 -13.00
CA GLY A 39 12.22 6.36 -12.63
C GLY A 39 11.37 5.15 -13.01
N TRP A 40 11.61 4.57 -14.19
CA TRP A 40 10.98 3.31 -14.61
C TRP A 40 11.35 2.14 -13.69
N GLN A 41 12.61 2.06 -13.24
CA GLN A 41 13.04 1.07 -12.26
C GLN A 41 12.27 1.22 -10.94
N VAL A 42 12.14 2.44 -10.40
CA VAL A 42 11.38 2.70 -9.16
C VAL A 42 9.90 2.35 -9.33
N LEU A 43 9.31 2.66 -10.49
CA LEU A 43 7.93 2.30 -10.80
C LEU A 43 7.73 0.78 -10.88
N ALA A 44 8.67 0.06 -11.50
CA ALA A 44 8.66 -1.40 -11.54
C ALA A 44 8.78 -2.01 -10.14
N ASP A 45 9.68 -1.50 -9.30
CA ASP A 45 9.83 -1.92 -7.90
C ASP A 45 8.53 -1.72 -7.11
N LEU A 46 7.84 -0.58 -7.31
CA LEU A 46 6.55 -0.32 -6.69
C LEU A 46 5.49 -1.34 -7.12
N VAL A 47 5.40 -1.64 -8.43
CA VAL A 47 4.45 -2.63 -8.97
C VAL A 47 4.74 -4.03 -8.41
N ILE A 48 6.01 -4.42 -8.33
CA ILE A 48 6.41 -5.73 -7.78
C ILE A 48 6.08 -5.80 -6.30
N ALA A 49 6.43 -4.77 -5.52
CA ALA A 49 6.15 -4.71 -4.09
C ALA A 49 4.63 -4.79 -3.80
N LEU A 50 3.82 -4.04 -4.55
CA LEU A 50 2.36 -4.12 -4.44
C LEU A 50 1.83 -5.50 -4.84
N SER A 51 2.34 -6.10 -5.92
CA SER A 51 1.92 -7.44 -6.36
C SER A 51 2.21 -8.51 -5.31
N LEU A 52 3.41 -8.50 -4.73
CA LEU A 52 3.78 -9.41 -3.64
C LEU A 52 2.87 -9.20 -2.42
N PHE A 53 2.56 -7.94 -2.09
CA PHE A 53 1.65 -7.63 -0.99
C PHE A 53 0.22 -8.10 -1.27
N LEU A 54 -0.30 -7.90 -2.48
CA LEU A 54 -1.63 -8.37 -2.88
C LEU A 54 -1.74 -9.89 -2.76
N VAL A 55 -0.73 -10.64 -3.21
CA VAL A 55 -0.67 -12.11 -3.08
C VAL A 55 -0.64 -12.53 -1.61
N TRP A 56 0.18 -11.86 -0.79
CA TRP A 56 0.24 -12.13 0.64
C TRP A 56 -1.10 -11.85 1.34
N MET A 57 -1.71 -10.70 1.05
CA MET A 57 -2.98 -10.25 1.64
C MET A 57 -4.13 -11.15 1.23
N TRP A 58 -4.16 -11.60 -0.03
CA TRP A 58 -5.09 -12.62 -0.48
C TRP A 58 -4.98 -13.87 0.40
N ARG A 59 -3.76 -14.39 0.57
CA ARG A 59 -3.53 -15.62 1.33
C ARG A 59 -3.89 -15.46 2.81
N ASP A 60 -3.59 -14.33 3.42
CA ASP A 60 -3.94 -14.00 4.81
C ASP A 60 -5.46 -13.88 5.00
N ALA A 61 -6.15 -13.11 4.15
CA ALA A 61 -7.59 -12.94 4.21
C ALA A 61 -8.33 -14.26 3.94
N HIS A 62 -7.90 -15.02 2.94
CA HIS A 62 -8.50 -16.31 2.61
C HIS A 62 -8.30 -17.34 3.72
N GLY A 63 -7.10 -17.41 4.32
CA GLY A 63 -6.82 -18.25 5.49
C GLY A 63 -7.59 -17.86 6.75
N ALA A 64 -8.03 -16.61 6.84
CA ALA A 64 -8.88 -16.10 7.93
C ALA A 64 -10.39 -16.16 7.62
N GLY A 65 -10.81 -16.71 6.46
CA GLY A 65 -12.21 -16.77 6.04
C GLY A 65 -12.84 -15.42 5.69
N ARG A 66 -12.02 -14.41 5.36
CA ARG A 66 -12.45 -13.04 5.01
C ARG A 66 -12.42 -12.83 3.51
N ASN A 67 -13.28 -11.94 3.01
CA ASN A 67 -13.28 -11.57 1.59
C ASN A 67 -12.10 -10.63 1.27
N PRO A 68 -11.12 -11.04 0.42
CA PRO A 68 -9.95 -10.22 0.10
C PRO A 68 -10.23 -9.11 -0.92
N TRP A 69 -11.27 -9.25 -1.75
CA TRP A 69 -11.53 -8.38 -2.90
C TRP A 69 -11.63 -6.88 -2.60
N PRO A 70 -12.34 -6.44 -1.54
CA PRO A 70 -12.42 -5.01 -1.20
C PRO A 70 -11.03 -4.41 -0.96
N TRP A 71 -10.15 -5.15 -0.28
CA TRP A 71 -8.80 -4.69 0.05
C TRP A 71 -7.86 -4.73 -1.14
N LEU A 72 -7.99 -5.72 -2.01
CA LEU A 72 -7.22 -5.81 -3.26
C LEU A 72 -7.51 -4.59 -4.15
N LEU A 73 -8.80 -4.28 -4.35
CA LEU A 73 -9.23 -3.12 -5.15
C LEU A 73 -8.78 -1.80 -4.52
N LEU A 74 -8.89 -1.66 -3.20
CA LEU A 74 -8.44 -0.46 -2.51
C LEU A 74 -6.91 -0.27 -2.62
N THR A 75 -6.14 -1.37 -2.58
CA THR A 75 -4.68 -1.36 -2.75
C THR A 75 -4.27 -0.95 -4.16
N LEU A 76 -5.02 -1.38 -5.18
CA LEU A 76 -4.78 -0.94 -6.56
C LEU A 76 -5.09 0.55 -6.75
N ALA A 77 -6.13 1.07 -6.09
CA ALA A 77 -6.53 2.47 -6.20
C ALA A 77 -5.66 3.43 -5.38
N THR A 78 -5.18 2.99 -4.21
CA THR A 78 -4.52 3.85 -3.21
C THR A 78 -3.06 3.48 -2.93
N GLY A 79 -2.53 2.47 -3.64
CA GLY A 79 -1.19 1.94 -3.40
C GLY A 79 -1.06 1.34 -2.00
N SER A 80 0.00 1.73 -1.29
CA SER A 80 0.34 1.20 0.04
C SER A 80 -0.55 1.69 1.20
N ILE A 81 -1.48 2.62 0.95
CA ILE A 81 -2.42 3.11 1.98
C ILE A 81 -3.34 1.98 2.46
N ALA A 82 -4.01 1.28 1.56
CA ALA A 82 -4.90 0.18 1.92
C ALA A 82 -4.19 -0.99 2.63
N PRO A 83 -3.00 -1.44 2.21
CA PRO A 83 -2.13 -2.36 2.95
C PRO A 83 -1.87 -1.98 4.40
N LEU A 84 -1.53 -0.71 4.65
CA LEU A 84 -1.23 -0.23 5.99
C LEU A 84 -2.47 -0.23 6.88
N ILE A 85 -3.62 0.17 6.34
CA ILE A 85 -4.90 0.10 7.05
C ILE A 85 -5.28 -1.36 7.32
N TYR A 86 -5.11 -2.25 6.34
CA TYR A 86 -5.36 -3.69 6.48
C TYR A 86 -4.56 -4.27 7.65
N LEU A 87 -3.26 -3.97 7.75
CA LEU A 87 -2.39 -4.43 8.83
C LEU A 87 -2.72 -3.84 10.21
N LEU A 88 -3.34 -2.65 10.24
CA LEU A 88 -3.78 -1.99 11.47
C LEU A 88 -5.04 -2.65 12.02
N ILE A 89 -6.01 -2.91 11.14
CA ILE A 89 -7.31 -3.51 11.44
C ILE A 89 -7.14 -5.00 11.73
N TYR A 90 -6.44 -5.72 10.87
CA TYR A 90 -6.28 -7.16 10.97
C TYR A 90 -4.92 -7.53 11.54
N LYS A 91 -4.95 -8.16 12.72
CA LYS A 91 -3.76 -8.77 13.30
C LYS A 91 -3.48 -10.05 12.51
N SER A 92 -2.55 -10.00 11.56
CA SER A 92 -2.06 -11.21 10.88
C SER A 92 -1.47 -12.14 11.95
N GLY A 93 -1.98 -13.38 12.03
CA GLY A 93 -1.46 -14.43 12.90
C GLY A 93 -1.88 -14.37 14.38
N SER A 94 -3.19 -14.28 14.68
CA SER A 94 -3.70 -14.84 15.93
C SER A 94 -4.57 -16.04 15.58
N LYS A 95 -3.96 -17.22 15.44
CA LYS A 95 -4.69 -18.46 15.75
C LYS A 95 -5.22 -18.26 17.17
N SER A 96 -6.52 -18.03 17.32
CA SER A 96 -7.14 -18.15 18.63
C SER A 96 -6.95 -19.60 19.04
N SER A 97 -6.08 -19.78 20.04
CA SER A 97 -6.11 -20.94 20.93
C SER A 97 -7.52 -21.17 21.46
#